data_AF-A0A8H3X849-F1
#
_entry.id   AF-A0A8H3X849-F1
#
_cell.length_a   1.000
_cell.length_b   1.000
_cell.length_c   1.000
_cell.angle_alpha   90.00
_cell.angle_beta   90.00
_cell.angle_gamma   90.00
#
_symmetry.space_group_name_H-M   'P 1'
#
loop_
_entity.id
_entity.type
_entity.pdbx_description
1 polymer ?
#
loop_
_entity_poly.entity_id
_entity_poly.type
_entity_poly.pdbx_seq_one_letter_code
_entity_poly.pdbx_strand_id
1 'polypeptide(L)'
;MEDEDVKKFVSNETFKKYINENYCNICLDEESKDFVKLTSKCKHSNSICRGCAVAYIDTSLKNGTSDIKCVASECKFTMDYGDIKTLTSEETFKRYDTLCFQHLANDIPGCGAGQIHTAKGKNPQITCVKCQQTFCYIHKTP
;
A
#
# COMPACT_ATOMS: atom_id res chain seq x y z
N MET A 1 5.71 -43.13 -7.14
CA MET A 1 7.02 -42.85 -6.53
C MET A 1 7.64 -41.66 -7.25
N GLU A 2 6.89 -40.56 -7.38
CA GLU A 2 7.29 -39.39 -8.20
C GLU A 2 7.08 -38.06 -7.46
N ASP A 3 6.35 -38.04 -6.34
CA ASP A 3 6.03 -36.81 -5.59
C ASP A 3 7.12 -36.33 -4.62
N GLU A 4 7.99 -37.23 -4.14
CA GLU A 4 8.97 -36.90 -3.08
C GLU A 4 10.24 -36.26 -3.64
N ASP A 5 10.65 -36.67 -4.85
CA ASP A 5 11.83 -36.15 -5.53
C ASP A 5 11.58 -34.76 -6.14
N VAL A 6 10.35 -34.49 -6.63
CA VAL A 6 9.93 -33.14 -7.05
C VAL A 6 9.96 -32.18 -5.85
N LYS A 7 9.50 -32.62 -4.67
CA LYS A 7 9.55 -31.81 -3.43
C LYS A 7 10.99 -31.52 -2.98
N LYS A 8 11.93 -32.45 -3.16
CA LYS A 8 13.36 -32.22 -2.89
C LYS A 8 13.99 -31.23 -3.87
N PHE A 9 13.58 -31.26 -5.13
CA PHE A 9 14.09 -30.33 -6.15
C PHE A 9 13.59 -28.90 -5.94
N VAL A 10 12.30 -28.73 -5.62
CA VAL A 10 11.67 -27.42 -5.33
C VAL A 10 12.12 -26.84 -3.98
N SER A 11 12.52 -27.69 -3.01
CA SER A 11 13.04 -27.24 -1.71
C SER A 11 14.52 -26.84 -1.73
N ASN A 12 15.22 -27.05 -2.86
CA ASN A 12 16.61 -26.65 -3.03
C ASN A 12 16.73 -25.11 -3.03
N GLU A 13 17.52 -24.56 -2.10
CA GLU A 13 17.75 -23.11 -2.00
C GLU A 13 18.34 -22.52 -3.28
N THR A 14 19.12 -23.31 -4.02
CA THR A 14 19.69 -22.92 -5.33
C THR A 14 18.60 -22.72 -6.38
N PHE A 15 17.57 -23.57 -6.37
CA PHE A 15 16.44 -23.47 -7.30
C PHE A 15 15.51 -22.29 -6.94
N LYS A 16 15.23 -22.10 -5.65
CA LYS A 16 14.46 -20.92 -5.17
C LYS A 16 15.15 -19.61 -5.52
N LYS A 17 16.48 -19.57 -5.39
CA LYS A 17 17.30 -18.42 -5.79
C LYS A 17 17.18 -18.16 -7.30
N TYR A 18 17.35 -19.19 -8.14
CA TYR A 18 17.18 -19.07 -9.60
C TYR A 18 15.80 -18.54 -9.99
N ILE A 19 14.73 -19.03 -9.36
CA ILE A 19 13.38 -18.56 -9.63
C ILE A 19 13.21 -17.08 -9.23
N ASN A 20 13.63 -16.70 -8.03
CA ASN A 20 13.51 -15.30 -7.57
C ASN A 20 14.35 -14.31 -8.39
N GLU A 21 15.44 -14.77 -9.02
CA GLU A 21 16.32 -13.94 -9.85
C GLU A 21 15.84 -13.81 -11.30
N ASN A 22 14.99 -14.73 -11.79
CA ASN A 22 14.60 -14.81 -13.19
C ASN A 22 13.08 -14.70 -13.42
N TYR A 23 12.25 -14.91 -12.40
CA TYR A 23 10.79 -14.94 -12.53
C TYR A 23 10.13 -14.00 -11.52
N CYS A 24 9.04 -13.38 -11.95
CA CYS A 24 8.18 -12.63 -11.03
C CYS A 24 7.39 -13.59 -10.13
N ASN A 25 7.43 -13.39 -8.81
CA ASN A 25 6.71 -14.21 -7.83
C ASN A 25 5.17 -14.08 -7.90
N ILE A 26 4.64 -13.14 -8.69
CA ILE A 26 3.20 -12.96 -8.91
C ILE A 26 2.76 -13.58 -10.23
N CYS A 27 3.35 -13.16 -11.36
CA CYS A 27 2.91 -13.61 -12.68
C CYS A 27 3.72 -14.79 -13.26
N LEU A 28 4.83 -15.18 -12.62
CA LEU A 28 5.75 -16.24 -13.06
C LEU A 28 6.31 -16.03 -14.48
N ASP A 29 6.39 -14.77 -14.92
CA ASP A 29 6.93 -14.39 -16.21
C ASP A 29 8.43 -14.04 -16.11
N GLU A 30 9.22 -14.50 -17.08
CA GLU A 30 10.67 -14.33 -17.19
C GLU A 30 11.08 -13.11 -18.02
N GLU A 31 10.19 -12.60 -18.89
CA GLU A 31 10.49 -11.42 -19.72
C GLU A 31 10.44 -10.12 -18.92
N SER A 32 9.84 -10.19 -17.75
CA SER A 32 9.64 -9.11 -16.80
C SER A 32 10.93 -8.72 -16.06
N LYS A 33 11.93 -8.18 -16.80
CA LYS A 33 13.26 -7.82 -16.27
C LYS A 33 13.28 -6.62 -15.30
N ASP A 34 12.20 -5.86 -15.21
CA ASP A 34 12.10 -4.69 -14.32
C ASP A 34 11.63 -5.12 -12.92
N PHE A 35 12.50 -5.81 -12.19
CA PHE A 35 12.24 -6.25 -10.82
C PHE A 35 12.40 -5.09 -9.83
N VAL A 36 11.33 -4.77 -9.12
CA VAL A 36 11.26 -3.63 -8.20
C VAL A 36 11.19 -4.07 -6.74
N LYS A 37 11.68 -3.20 -5.84
CA LYS A 37 11.35 -3.28 -4.41
C LYS A 37 10.06 -2.51 -4.16
N LEU A 38 9.14 -3.11 -3.41
CA LEU A 38 7.94 -2.41 -2.96
C LEU A 38 8.24 -1.33 -1.92
N THR A 39 9.28 -1.53 -1.10
CA THR A 39 9.75 -0.50 -0.18
C THR A 39 11.26 -0.59 0.00
N SER A 40 11.88 0.57 0.18
CA SER A 40 13.31 0.68 0.56
C SER A 40 13.65 -0.05 1.86
N LYS A 41 12.64 -0.31 2.72
CA LYS A 41 12.79 -1.02 4.01
C LYS A 41 12.94 -2.54 3.85
N CYS A 42 12.60 -3.09 2.68
CA CYS A 42 12.72 -4.52 2.40
C CYS A 42 14.19 -4.98 2.37
N LYS A 43 14.50 -5.99 3.20
CA LYS A 43 15.83 -6.63 3.25
C LYS A 43 15.97 -7.83 2.30
N HIS A 44 14.86 -8.31 1.74
CA HIS A 44 14.87 -9.39 0.76
C HIS A 44 15.20 -8.87 -0.65
N SER A 45 15.50 -9.79 -1.56
CA SER A 45 15.73 -9.52 -2.97
C SER A 45 14.46 -9.01 -3.67
N ASN A 46 14.66 -8.37 -4.82
CA ASN A 46 13.58 -7.96 -5.70
C ASN A 46 13.11 -9.21 -6.43
N SER A 47 11.83 -9.52 -6.36
CA SER A 47 11.29 -10.74 -6.95
C SER A 47 9.95 -10.49 -7.64
N ILE A 48 9.61 -9.22 -7.87
CA ILE A 48 8.34 -8.81 -8.47
C ILE A 48 8.61 -7.78 -9.55
N CYS A 49 7.95 -7.97 -10.68
CA CYS A 49 8.03 -7.04 -11.77
C CYS A 49 7.21 -5.78 -11.48
N ARG A 50 7.59 -4.67 -12.10
CA ARG A 50 6.90 -3.38 -11.97
C ARG A 50 5.41 -3.46 -12.26
N GLY A 51 5.01 -4.21 -13.29
CA GLY A 51 3.61 -4.39 -13.67
C GLY A 51 2.77 -5.00 -12.53
N CYS A 52 3.27 -6.08 -11.94
CA CYS A 52 2.61 -6.72 -10.80
C CYS A 52 2.63 -5.85 -9.54
N ALA A 53 3.71 -5.10 -9.30
CA ALA A 53 3.75 -4.15 -8.18
C ALA A 53 2.66 -3.07 -8.30
N VAL A 54 2.51 -2.46 -9.48
CA VAL A 54 1.49 -1.45 -9.73
C VAL A 54 0.08 -2.03 -9.62
N ALA A 55 -0.16 -3.20 -10.21
CA ALA A 55 -1.46 -3.88 -10.14
C ALA A 55 -1.83 -4.25 -8.70
N TYR A 56 -0.85 -4.70 -7.91
CA TYR A 56 -1.04 -4.99 -6.49
C TYR A 56 -1.46 -3.73 -5.73
N ILE A 57 -0.74 -2.61 -5.91
CA ILE A 57 -1.07 -1.34 -5.29
C ILE A 57 -2.48 -0.89 -5.70
N ASP A 58 -2.78 -0.83 -6.99
CA ASP A 58 -4.10 -0.39 -7.49
C ASP A 58 -5.24 -1.25 -6.94
N THR A 59 -5.04 -2.56 -6.82
CA THR A 59 -6.02 -3.48 -6.24
C THR A 59 -6.22 -3.20 -4.73
N SER A 60 -5.15 -2.97 -3.98
CA SER A 60 -5.25 -2.58 -2.56
C SER A 60 -6.00 -1.26 -2.36
N LEU A 61 -5.75 -0.27 -3.22
CA LEU A 61 -6.45 1.01 -3.19
C LEU A 61 -7.94 0.87 -3.55
N LYS A 62 -8.28 0.05 -4.54
CA LYS A 62 -9.67 -0.28 -4.90
C LYS A 62 -10.41 -0.97 -3.75
N ASN A 63 -9.70 -1.75 -2.94
CA ASN A 63 -10.23 -2.37 -1.72
C ASN A 63 -10.27 -1.39 -0.53
N GLY A 64 -9.96 -0.11 -0.72
CA GLY A 64 -10.03 0.93 0.31
C GLY A 64 -8.91 0.86 1.34
N THR A 65 -7.81 0.18 1.06
CA THR A 65 -6.69 0.04 2.00
C THR A 65 -5.49 0.89 1.57
N SER A 66 -5.07 1.80 2.45
CA SER A 66 -3.84 2.59 2.29
C SER A 66 -2.61 1.98 2.98
N ASP A 67 -2.80 1.01 3.89
CA ASP A 67 -1.72 0.23 4.55
C ASP A 67 -1.29 -0.95 3.65
N ILE A 68 -0.55 -0.64 2.59
CA ILE A 68 -0.11 -1.63 1.59
C ILE A 68 1.18 -2.31 2.07
N LYS A 69 1.09 -3.60 2.36
CA LYS A 69 2.20 -4.40 2.88
C LYS A 69 3.04 -4.99 1.75
N CYS A 70 4.29 -5.32 2.05
CA CYS A 70 5.06 -6.16 1.16
C CYS A 70 4.39 -7.53 1.01
N VAL A 71 4.39 -8.02 -0.22
CA VAL A 71 3.86 -9.33 -0.62
C VAL A 71 4.77 -10.51 -0.31
N ALA A 72 6.05 -10.27 0.00
CA ALA A 72 6.95 -11.35 0.40
C ALA A 72 6.49 -11.95 1.74
N SER A 73 6.34 -13.27 1.80
CA SER A 73 5.74 -13.99 2.93
C SER A 73 6.40 -13.74 4.28
N GLU A 74 7.71 -13.47 4.27
CA GLU A 74 8.53 -13.16 5.44
C GLU A 74 8.68 -11.66 5.72
N CYS A 75 8.10 -10.81 4.87
CA CYS A 75 8.20 -9.37 4.98
C CYS A 75 6.91 -8.76 5.52
N LYS A 76 7.05 -7.93 6.57
CA LYS A 76 5.91 -7.23 7.21
C LYS A 76 6.02 -5.71 7.06
N PHE A 77 6.94 -5.22 6.24
CA PHE A 77 7.09 -3.79 6.01
C PHE A 77 5.94 -3.26 5.15
N THR A 78 5.38 -2.12 5.56
CA THR A 78 4.41 -1.34 4.82
C THR A 78 5.14 -0.34 3.92
N MET A 79 4.63 -0.18 2.70
CA MET A 79 5.05 0.84 1.74
C MET A 79 4.77 2.23 2.28
N ASP A 80 5.74 3.14 2.17
CA ASP A 80 5.49 4.53 2.50
C ASP A 80 4.97 5.35 1.30
N TYR A 81 4.65 6.61 1.59
CA TYR A 81 4.09 7.54 0.61
C TYR A 81 5.04 7.76 -0.59
N GLY A 82 6.35 7.75 -0.35
CA GLY A 82 7.36 7.87 -1.39
C GLY A 82 7.44 6.62 -2.26
N ASP A 83 7.42 5.45 -1.63
CA ASP A 83 7.42 4.17 -2.33
C ASP A 83 6.25 4.09 -3.33
N ILE A 84 5.03 4.41 -2.90
CA ILE A 84 3.83 4.37 -3.76
C ILE A 84 3.91 5.42 -4.89
N LYS A 85 4.42 6.61 -4.60
CA LYS A 85 4.60 7.67 -5.61
C LYS A 85 5.56 7.28 -6.73
N THR A 86 6.65 6.58 -6.40
CA THR A 86 7.66 6.18 -7.39
C THR A 86 7.25 4.99 -8.25
N LEU A 87 6.39 4.12 -7.72
CA LEU A 87 5.96 2.90 -8.40
C LEU A 87 4.75 3.14 -9.31
N THR A 88 3.84 4.02 -8.91
CA THR A 88 2.54 4.20 -9.58
C THR A 88 2.48 5.41 -10.51
N SER A 89 1.44 5.48 -11.34
CA SER A 89 1.14 6.66 -12.15
C SER A 89 0.55 7.78 -11.29
N GLU A 90 0.53 9.01 -11.81
CA GLU A 90 -0.06 10.15 -11.12
C GLU A 90 -1.55 9.92 -10.78
N GLU A 91 -2.30 9.23 -11.65
CA GLU A 91 -3.71 8.92 -11.41
C GLU A 91 -3.89 7.97 -10.21
N THR A 92 -3.16 6.85 -10.18
CA THR A 92 -3.22 5.88 -9.07
C THR A 92 -2.74 6.52 -7.77
N PHE A 93 -1.69 7.34 -7.85
CA PHE A 93 -1.16 8.05 -6.70
C PHE A 93 -2.16 9.05 -6.10
N LYS A 94 -2.93 9.78 -6.93
CA LYS A 94 -4.00 10.66 -6.43
C LYS A 94 -5.08 9.91 -5.66
N ARG A 95 -5.42 8.68 -6.08
CA ARG A 95 -6.36 7.82 -5.34
C ARG A 95 -5.80 7.43 -3.97
N TYR A 96 -4.52 7.05 -3.93
CA TYR A 96 -3.83 6.77 -2.67
C TYR A 96 -3.80 7.99 -1.74
N ASP A 97 -3.42 9.16 -2.26
CA ASP A 97 -3.38 10.41 -1.50
C ASP A 97 -4.74 10.77 -0.90
N THR A 98 -5.81 10.60 -1.68
CA THR A 98 -7.19 10.80 -1.22
C THR A 98 -7.56 9.84 -0.10
N LEU A 99 -7.21 8.55 -0.23
CA LEU A 99 -7.47 7.55 0.81
C LEU A 99 -6.67 7.85 2.10
N CYS A 100 -5.38 8.18 1.98
CA CYS A 100 -4.57 8.60 3.12
C CYS A 100 -5.18 9.82 3.82
N PHE A 101 -5.63 10.81 3.06
CA PHE A 101 -6.31 11.97 3.60
C PHE A 101 -7.60 11.58 4.32
N GLN A 102 -8.43 10.72 3.75
CA GLN A 102 -9.67 10.25 4.38
C GLN A 102 -9.42 9.48 5.69
N HIS A 103 -8.35 8.69 5.78
CA HIS A 103 -7.98 8.00 7.02
C HIS A 103 -7.46 8.95 8.10
N LEU A 104 -6.84 10.07 7.73
CA LEU A 104 -6.28 11.06 8.65
C LEU A 104 -7.29 12.15 9.03
N ALA A 105 -8.21 12.47 8.14
CA ALA A 105 -9.16 13.54 8.33
C ALA A 105 -10.32 13.10 9.20
N ASN A 106 -10.75 14.00 10.10
CA ASN A 106 -12.05 13.85 10.74
C ASN A 106 -13.13 14.19 9.72
N ASP A 107 -13.97 13.20 9.40
CA ASP A 107 -15.12 13.38 8.53
C ASP A 107 -16.09 14.42 9.12
N ILE A 108 -16.52 15.39 8.30
CA ILE A 108 -17.44 16.45 8.66
C ILE A 108 -18.86 16.04 8.21
N PRO A 109 -19.77 15.75 9.15
CA PRO A 109 -21.12 15.30 8.83
C PRO A 109 -21.82 16.27 7.87
N GLY A 110 -22.35 15.75 6.75
CA GLY A 110 -23.15 16.52 5.80
C GLY A 110 -22.38 17.43 4.83
N CYS A 111 -21.05 17.54 4.93
CA CYS A 111 -20.24 18.40 4.05
C CYS A 111 -19.39 17.62 3.02
N GLY A 112 -19.03 16.37 3.34
CA GLY A 112 -18.12 15.54 2.54
C GLY A 112 -16.70 16.11 2.43
N ALA A 113 -16.36 17.11 3.26
CA ALA A 113 -15.01 17.60 3.43
C ALA A 113 -14.37 16.92 4.63
N GLY A 114 -13.09 16.59 4.53
CA GLY A 114 -12.26 16.22 5.67
C GLY A 114 -11.29 17.35 5.98
N GLN A 115 -10.89 17.49 7.25
CA GLN A 115 -9.82 18.41 7.62
C GLN A 115 -9.00 17.86 8.78
N ILE A 116 -7.68 18.05 8.71
CA ILE A 116 -6.74 17.64 9.76
C ILE A 116 -6.69 18.75 10.80
N HIS A 117 -7.12 18.45 12.03
CA HIS A 117 -6.96 19.36 13.17
C HIS A 117 -5.90 18.83 14.11
N THR A 118 -4.84 19.62 14.30
CA THR A 118 -3.77 19.33 15.26
C THR A 118 -4.03 19.94 16.64
N ALA A 119 -5.20 20.58 16.84
CA ALA A 119 -5.53 21.31 18.04
C ALA A 119 -5.68 20.38 19.25
N LYS A 120 -4.66 20.35 20.12
CA LYS A 120 -4.69 19.75 21.47
C LYS A 120 -5.34 20.71 22.49
N GLY A 121 -6.45 21.35 22.11
CA GLY A 121 -7.15 22.33 22.93
C GLY A 121 -8.18 21.70 23.88
N LYS A 122 -8.49 22.37 24.99
CA LYS A 122 -9.55 21.96 25.95
C LYS A 122 -10.96 22.00 25.37
N ASN A 123 -11.17 22.68 24.23
CA ASN A 123 -12.46 22.80 23.58
C ASN A 123 -12.49 21.95 22.30
N PRO A 124 -13.34 20.92 22.23
CA PRO A 124 -13.37 19.99 21.10
C PRO A 124 -14.13 20.52 19.87
N GLN A 125 -14.28 21.84 19.75
CA GLN A 125 -15.01 22.47 18.65
C GLN A 125 -14.08 22.77 17.48
N ILE A 126 -14.61 22.53 16.29
CA ILE A 126 -13.90 22.56 15.01
C ILE A 126 -14.81 23.23 13.98
N THR A 127 -14.32 24.26 13.31
CA THR A 127 -15.03 24.92 12.21
C THR A 127 -14.51 24.38 10.88
N CYS A 128 -15.42 23.93 10.02
CA CYS A 128 -15.10 23.49 8.67
C CYS A 128 -14.61 24.66 7.80
N VAL A 129 -13.42 24.54 7.20
CA VAL A 129 -12.92 25.60 6.28
C VAL A 129 -13.79 25.73 5.02
N LYS A 130 -14.46 24.66 4.60
CA LYS A 130 -15.29 24.64 3.38
C LYS A 130 -16.71 25.18 3.61
N CYS A 131 -17.45 24.62 4.58
CA CYS A 131 -18.86 24.99 4.81
C CYS A 131 -19.07 25.93 5.99
N GLN A 132 -18.01 26.29 6.72
CA GLN A 132 -18.05 27.14 7.91
C GLN A 132 -18.93 26.64 9.07
N GLN A 133 -19.46 25.42 9.00
CA GLN A 133 -20.14 24.82 10.15
C GLN A 133 -19.14 24.47 11.25
N THR A 134 -19.54 24.78 12.48
CA THR A 134 -18.82 24.36 13.68
C THR A 134 -19.47 23.10 14.22
N PHE A 135 -18.66 22.13 14.61
CA PHE A 135 -19.09 20.87 15.20
C PHE A 135 -18.10 20.44 16.27
N CYS A 136 -18.47 19.49 17.11
CA CYS A 136 -17.56 18.83 18.04
C CYS A 136 -16.85 17.67 17.32
N TYR A 137 -15.51 17.67 17.21
CA TYR A 137 -14.81 16.56 16.53
C TYR A 137 -14.90 15.23 17.30
N ILE A 138 -15.24 15.27 18.60
CA ILE A 138 -15.43 14.08 19.42
C ILE A 138 -16.80 13.45 19.15
N HIS A 139 -17.87 14.25 19.20
CA HIS A 139 -19.24 13.76 19.09
C HIS A 139 -19.82 13.83 17.67
N LYS A 140 -19.14 14.51 16.75
CA LYS A 140 -19.59 14.76 15.36
C LYS A 140 -21.01 15.36 15.30
N THR A 141 -21.35 16.22 16.25
CA THR A 141 -22.59 16.98 16.29
C THR A 141 -22.28 18.49 16.28
N PRO A 142 -23.18 19.34 15.76
CA PRO A 142 -23.08 20.79 15.90
C PRO A 142 -22.88 21.22 17.36
#